data_AF-A0A944J7S1-F1
#
_entry.id   AF-A0A944J7S1-F1
#
_cell.length_a   1.000
_cell.length_b   1.000
_cell.length_c   1.000
_cell.angle_alpha   90.00
_cell.angle_beta   90.00
_cell.angle_gamma   90.00
#
_symmetry.space_group_name_H-M   'P 1'
#
loop_
_entity.id
_entity.type
_entity.pdbx_description
1 polymer ?
#
loop_
_entity_poly.entity_id
_entity_poly.type
_entity_poly.pdbx_seq_one_letter_code
_entity_poly.pdbx_strand_id
1 'polypeptide(L)'
;MTTPIPDEQRDQVVELARAGRARNEIAREVGISTASVSRICADAGVGFDRSLTAAALQARVIDLKAARIGLATDLLDDVTVARGRMHVTEDARSFADMAKAVAALASTHVRLIAVDKDDATGTEAAKSMLGQLAAALGVAAAEDVEEVAGDGSV
;
A
#
# COMPACT_ATOMS: atom_id res chain seq x y z
N MET A 1 27.25 -20.27 23.71
CA MET A 1 28.48 -19.83 23.02
C MET A 1 28.38 -20.31 21.58
N THR A 2 28.28 -19.40 20.61
CA THR A 2 28.24 -19.78 19.19
C THR A 2 29.62 -20.26 18.78
N THR A 3 29.70 -21.51 18.31
CA THR A 3 30.91 -22.05 17.70
C THR A 3 31.31 -21.16 16.52
N PRO A 4 32.55 -20.66 16.48
CA PRO A 4 33.06 -19.93 15.32
C PRO A 4 32.96 -20.81 14.07
N ILE A 5 32.63 -20.19 12.94
CA ILE A 5 32.59 -20.89 11.64
C ILE A 5 34.03 -21.29 11.29
N PRO A 6 34.30 -22.57 11.00
CA PRO A 6 35.64 -23.04 10.60
C PRO A 6 36.17 -22.27 9.38
N ASP A 7 37.47 -22.02 9.34
CA ASP A 7 38.11 -21.24 8.28
C ASP A 7 37.88 -21.85 6.88
N GLU A 8 37.85 -23.18 6.77
CA GLU A 8 37.55 -23.88 5.53
C GLU A 8 36.15 -23.54 4.97
N GLN A 9 35.14 -23.39 5.84
CA GLN A 9 33.82 -22.93 5.42
C GLN A 9 33.83 -21.46 5.02
N ARG A 10 34.68 -20.63 5.65
CA ARG A 10 34.81 -19.21 5.28
C ARG A 10 35.47 -19.07 3.90
N ASP A 11 36.49 -19.86 3.62
CA ASP A 11 37.17 -19.89 2.32
C ASP A 11 36.23 -20.37 1.21
N GLN A 12 35.47 -21.45 1.47
CA GLN A 12 34.47 -21.95 0.53
C GLN A 12 33.41 -20.89 0.18
N VAL A 13 32.96 -20.10 1.17
CA VAL A 13 32.01 -18.99 0.94
C VAL A 13 32.61 -17.92 0.04
N VAL A 14 33.88 -17.53 0.27
CA VAL A 14 34.56 -16.49 -0.52
C VAL A 14 34.76 -16.94 -1.95
N GLU A 15 35.18 -18.19 -2.17
CA GLU A 15 35.35 -18.77 -3.52
C GLU A 15 34.02 -18.78 -4.29
N LEU A 16 32.94 -19.28 -3.67
CA LEU A 16 31.61 -19.29 -4.30
C LEU A 16 31.10 -17.88 -4.61
N ALA A 17 31.36 -16.91 -3.73
CA ALA A 17 30.96 -15.52 -3.95
C ALA A 17 31.74 -14.87 -5.09
N ARG A 18 33.06 -15.14 -5.21
CA ARG A 18 33.88 -14.68 -6.34
C ARG A 18 33.48 -15.32 -7.66
N ALA A 19 33.00 -16.55 -7.63
CA ALA A 19 32.40 -17.24 -8.78
C ALA A 19 31.03 -16.66 -9.20
N GLY A 20 30.51 -15.65 -8.50
CA GLY A 20 29.27 -14.96 -8.85
C GLY A 20 27.98 -15.63 -8.35
N ARG A 21 28.08 -16.59 -7.42
CA ARG A 21 26.91 -17.29 -6.86
C ARG A 21 26.09 -16.38 -5.96
N ALA A 22 24.77 -16.58 -5.93
CA ALA A 22 23.89 -15.77 -5.11
C ALA A 22 24.04 -16.10 -3.61
N ARG A 23 23.97 -15.09 -2.73
CA ARG A 23 24.11 -15.26 -1.27
C ARG A 23 23.27 -16.40 -0.67
N ASN A 24 22.01 -16.52 -1.11
CA ASN A 24 21.10 -17.54 -0.58
C ASN A 24 21.44 -18.95 -1.08
N GLU A 25 22.05 -19.07 -2.25
CA GLU A 25 22.54 -20.34 -2.80
C GLU A 25 23.74 -20.81 -1.98
N ILE A 26 24.71 -19.92 -1.73
CA ILE A 26 25.89 -20.18 -0.89
C ILE A 26 25.49 -20.63 0.52
N ALA A 27 24.51 -19.96 1.12
CA ALA A 27 24.00 -20.31 2.45
C ALA A 27 23.45 -21.74 2.51
N ARG A 28 22.74 -22.19 1.47
CA ARG A 28 22.19 -23.54 1.37
C ARG A 28 23.27 -24.58 1.10
N GLU A 29 24.24 -24.24 0.26
CA GLU A 29 25.33 -25.14 -0.14
C GLU A 29 26.31 -25.41 1.01
N VAL A 30 26.72 -24.35 1.72
CA VAL A 30 27.68 -24.45 2.85
C VAL A 30 26.98 -24.81 4.17
N GLY A 31 25.67 -24.62 4.26
CA GLY A 31 24.88 -24.94 5.45
C GLY A 31 25.00 -23.90 6.57
N ILE A 32 25.20 -22.63 6.23
CA ILE A 32 25.34 -21.52 7.19
C ILE A 32 24.28 -20.43 6.97
N SER A 33 24.08 -19.58 7.98
CA SER A 33 23.09 -18.49 7.88
C SER A 33 23.47 -17.48 6.80
N THR A 34 22.47 -16.90 6.13
CA THR A 34 22.66 -15.83 5.13
C THR A 34 23.33 -14.58 5.71
N ALA A 35 23.12 -14.31 7.00
CA ALA A 35 23.81 -13.25 7.74
C ALA A 35 25.31 -13.56 7.89
N SER A 36 25.67 -14.81 8.14
CA SER A 36 27.07 -15.26 8.21
C SER A 36 27.77 -15.13 6.86
N VAL A 37 27.12 -15.58 5.77
CA VAL A 37 27.63 -15.41 4.39
C VAL A 37 27.93 -13.94 4.09
N SER A 38 26.98 -13.05 4.40
CA SER A 38 27.14 -11.61 4.16
C SER A 38 28.35 -11.03 4.91
N ARG A 39 28.55 -11.48 6.16
CA ARG A 39 29.65 -11.00 7.01
C ARG A 39 31.00 -11.51 6.51
N ILE A 40 31.09 -12.80 6.16
CA ILE A 40 32.31 -13.39 5.58
C ILE A 40 32.70 -12.70 4.27
N CYS A 41 31.73 -12.48 3.37
CA CYS A 41 32.02 -11.79 2.11
C CYS A 41 32.42 -10.33 2.34
N ALA A 42 31.80 -9.62 3.30
CA ALA A 42 32.19 -8.26 3.67
C ALA A 42 33.61 -8.20 4.23
N ASP A 43 33.98 -9.11 5.13
CA ASP A 43 35.33 -9.21 5.70
C ASP A 43 36.38 -9.50 4.60
N ALA A 44 36.00 -10.25 3.56
CA ALA A 44 36.84 -10.58 2.41
C ALA A 44 36.81 -9.55 1.27
N GLY A 45 36.05 -8.45 1.41
CA GLY A 45 35.89 -7.41 0.40
C GLY A 45 35.12 -7.83 -0.85
N VAL A 46 34.33 -8.92 -0.80
CA VAL A 46 33.53 -9.42 -1.91
C VAL A 46 32.10 -8.89 -1.79
N GLY A 47 31.69 -8.05 -2.74
CA GLY A 47 30.33 -7.52 -2.82
C GLY A 47 29.38 -8.44 -3.61
N PHE A 48 28.10 -8.46 -3.23
CA PHE A 48 27.05 -9.05 -4.05
C PHE A 48 26.45 -7.99 -4.98
N ASP A 49 26.28 -8.31 -6.26
CA ASP A 49 25.60 -7.43 -7.20
C ASP A 49 24.13 -7.24 -6.79
N ARG A 50 23.78 -6.00 -6.43
CA ARG A 50 22.42 -5.62 -6.05
C ARG A 50 21.58 -5.20 -7.25
N SER A 51 22.16 -5.08 -8.43
CA SER A 51 21.49 -4.59 -9.65
C SER A 51 20.32 -5.47 -10.06
N LEU A 52 20.48 -6.80 -10.00
CA LEU A 52 19.41 -7.77 -10.33
C LEU A 52 18.22 -7.67 -9.37
N THR A 53 18.48 -7.41 -8.08
CA THR A 53 17.41 -7.24 -7.08
C THR A 53 16.72 -5.88 -7.25
N ALA A 54 17.47 -4.84 -7.60
CA ALA A 54 16.93 -3.51 -7.87
C ALA A 54 16.03 -3.52 -9.12
N ALA A 55 16.45 -4.17 -10.20
CA ALA A 55 15.64 -4.32 -11.41
C ALA A 55 14.36 -5.12 -11.15
N ALA A 56 14.44 -6.23 -10.40
CA ALA A 56 13.27 -7.01 -10.00
C ALA A 56 12.31 -6.19 -9.12
N LEU A 57 12.84 -5.40 -8.19
CA LEU A 57 12.03 -4.51 -7.35
C LEU A 57 11.35 -3.41 -8.18
N GLN A 58 12.08 -2.80 -9.12
CA GLN A 58 11.53 -1.80 -10.03
C GLN A 58 10.40 -2.37 -10.90
N ALA A 59 10.59 -3.56 -11.48
CA ALA A 59 9.55 -4.26 -12.20
C ALA A 59 8.32 -4.50 -11.31
N ARG A 60 8.54 -4.95 -10.07
CA ARG A 60 7.45 -5.16 -9.11
C ARG A 60 6.70 -3.88 -8.76
N VAL A 61 7.39 -2.75 -8.64
CA VAL A 61 6.75 -1.43 -8.41
C VAL A 61 5.88 -1.03 -9.60
N ILE A 62 6.36 -1.24 -10.83
CA ILE A 62 5.60 -0.98 -12.06
C ILE A 62 4.34 -1.85 -12.10
N ASP A 63 4.46 -3.15 -11.82
CA ASP A 63 3.33 -4.08 -11.79
C ASP A 63 2.29 -3.69 -10.74
N LEU A 64 2.74 -3.33 -9.54
CA LEU A 64 1.85 -2.92 -8.46
C LEU A 64 1.14 -1.60 -8.78
N LYS A 65 1.80 -0.68 -9.48
CA LYS A 65 1.19 0.55 -9.96
C LYS A 65 0.09 0.25 -11.00
N ALA A 66 0.39 -0.61 -11.97
CA ALA A 66 -0.60 -1.04 -12.97
C ALA A 66 -1.82 -1.71 -12.32
N ALA A 67 -1.60 -2.63 -11.38
CA ALA A 67 -2.67 -3.30 -10.65
C ALA A 67 -3.54 -2.34 -9.84
N ARG A 68 -2.93 -1.31 -9.23
CA ARG A 68 -3.64 -0.27 -8.47
C ARG A 68 -4.54 0.57 -9.38
N ILE A 69 -4.05 0.98 -10.55
CA ILE A 69 -4.82 1.75 -11.53
C ILE A 69 -6.01 0.92 -12.04
N GLY A 70 -5.79 -0.37 -12.31
CA GLY A 70 -6.86 -1.31 -12.67
C GLY A 70 -7.94 -1.35 -11.59
N LEU A 71 -7.55 -1.62 -10.35
CA LEU A 71 -8.49 -1.66 -9.22
C LEU A 71 -9.23 -0.33 -9.00
N ALA A 72 -8.56 0.81 -9.19
CA ALA A 72 -9.21 2.11 -9.11
C ALA A 72 -10.27 2.27 -10.20
N THR A 73 -9.99 1.82 -11.42
CA THR A 73 -10.96 1.84 -12.54
C THR A 73 -12.17 0.98 -12.20
N ASP A 74 -11.95 -0.25 -11.75
CA ASP A 74 -13.03 -1.19 -11.39
C ASP A 74 -13.93 -0.61 -10.29
N LEU A 75 -13.36 0.06 -9.28
CA LEU A 75 -14.15 0.73 -8.24
C LEU A 75 -15.03 1.86 -8.76
N LEU A 76 -14.62 2.55 -9.83
CA LEU A 76 -15.43 3.61 -10.43
C LEU A 76 -16.62 3.04 -11.22
N ASP A 77 -16.42 1.89 -11.85
CA ASP A 77 -17.50 1.13 -12.48
C ASP A 77 -18.50 0.63 -11.41
N ASP A 78 -18.00 0.11 -10.29
CA ASP A 78 -18.83 -0.28 -9.15
C ASP A 78 -19.65 0.88 -8.59
N VAL A 79 -19.06 2.09 -8.49
CA VAL A 79 -19.79 3.33 -8.12
C VAL A 79 -20.93 3.58 -9.09
N THR A 80 -20.71 3.42 -10.40
CA THR A 80 -21.73 3.64 -11.42
C THR A 80 -22.88 2.63 -11.27
N VAL A 81 -22.56 1.36 -11.05
CA VAL A 81 -23.54 0.29 -10.81
C VAL A 81 -24.33 0.55 -9.53
N ALA A 82 -23.66 0.87 -8.42
CA ALA A 82 -24.29 1.15 -7.15
C ALA A 82 -25.21 2.38 -7.21
N ARG A 83 -24.79 3.43 -7.92
CA ARG A 83 -25.61 4.63 -8.17
C ARG A 83 -26.85 4.29 -9.00
N GLY A 84 -26.71 3.48 -10.04
CA GLY A 84 -27.86 3.02 -10.83
C GLY A 84 -28.91 2.30 -9.98
N ARG A 85 -28.46 1.42 -9.08
CA ARG A 85 -29.35 0.73 -8.12
C ARG A 85 -29.97 1.69 -7.11
N MET A 86 -29.21 2.67 -6.60
CA MET A 86 -29.70 3.69 -5.67
C MET A 86 -30.86 4.50 -6.25
N HIS A 87 -30.86 4.78 -7.56
CA HIS A 87 -31.94 5.54 -8.20
C HIS A 87 -33.25 4.79 -8.36
N VAL A 88 -33.24 3.45 -8.26
CA VAL A 88 -34.44 2.62 -8.43
C VAL A 88 -35.00 2.11 -7.11
N THR A 89 -34.37 2.40 -5.97
CA THR A 89 -34.91 2.02 -4.66
C THR A 89 -36.05 2.95 -4.26
N GLU A 90 -37.17 2.36 -3.82
CA GLU A 90 -38.37 3.12 -3.43
C GLU A 90 -38.39 3.47 -1.93
N ASP A 91 -37.65 2.74 -1.09
CA ASP A 91 -37.62 2.95 0.35
C ASP A 91 -36.38 3.73 0.82
N ALA A 92 -36.59 4.59 1.81
CA ALA A 92 -35.55 5.49 2.34
C ALA A 92 -34.37 4.75 2.98
N ARG A 93 -34.60 3.54 3.52
CA ARG A 93 -33.54 2.77 4.19
C ARG A 93 -32.58 2.18 3.17
N SER A 94 -33.10 1.51 2.14
CA SER A 94 -32.29 0.98 1.03
C SER A 94 -31.57 2.10 0.31
N PHE A 95 -32.22 3.26 0.10
CA PHE A 95 -31.55 4.43 -0.46
C PHE A 95 -30.35 4.85 0.39
N ALA A 96 -30.52 4.99 1.71
CA ALA A 96 -29.45 5.40 2.62
C ALA A 96 -28.29 4.38 2.65
N ASP A 97 -28.59 3.08 2.63
CA ASP A 97 -27.56 2.04 2.62
C ASP A 97 -26.77 2.03 1.29
N MET A 98 -27.45 2.26 0.17
CA MET A 98 -26.79 2.39 -1.15
C MET A 98 -25.98 3.67 -1.27
N ALA A 99 -26.46 4.80 -0.73
CA ALA A 99 -25.71 6.06 -0.69
C ALA A 99 -24.40 5.90 0.10
N LYS A 100 -24.42 5.18 1.24
CA LYS A 100 -23.21 4.85 2.01
C LYS A 100 -22.25 3.99 1.21
N ALA A 101 -22.75 2.98 0.49
CA ALA A 101 -21.92 2.12 -0.36
C ALA A 101 -21.23 2.93 -1.48
N VAL A 102 -21.98 3.79 -2.17
CA VAL A 102 -21.45 4.70 -3.19
C VAL A 102 -20.36 5.61 -2.60
N ALA A 103 -20.60 6.21 -1.44
CA ALA A 103 -19.64 7.07 -0.76
C ALA A 103 -18.34 6.30 -0.39
N ALA A 104 -18.47 5.08 0.12
CA ALA A 104 -17.33 4.24 0.50
C ALA A 104 -16.46 3.83 -0.71
N LEU A 105 -17.10 3.43 -1.81
CA LEU A 105 -16.41 3.06 -3.05
C LEU A 105 -15.70 4.27 -3.68
N ALA A 106 -16.40 5.39 -3.82
CA ALA A 106 -15.84 6.63 -4.36
C ALA A 106 -14.65 7.14 -3.52
N SER A 107 -14.79 7.11 -2.20
CA SER A 107 -13.71 7.50 -1.28
C SER A 107 -12.48 6.58 -1.41
N THR A 108 -12.69 5.28 -1.63
CA THR A 108 -11.60 4.32 -1.82
C THR A 108 -10.91 4.50 -3.16
N HIS A 109 -11.67 4.74 -4.23
CA HIS A 109 -11.14 5.10 -5.55
C HIS A 109 -10.21 6.33 -5.46
N VAL A 110 -10.68 7.41 -4.83
CA VAL A 110 -9.88 8.64 -4.64
C VAL A 110 -8.59 8.35 -3.86
N ARG A 111 -8.66 7.55 -2.79
CA ARG A 111 -7.47 7.16 -2.02
C ARG A 111 -6.47 6.39 -2.87
N LEU A 112 -6.91 5.40 -3.66
CA LEU A 112 -6.00 4.58 -4.48
C LEU A 112 -5.27 5.42 -5.54
N ILE A 113 -5.95 6.37 -6.16
CA ILE A 113 -5.32 7.27 -7.15
C ILE A 113 -4.38 8.27 -6.47
N ALA A 114 -4.69 8.69 -5.24
CA ALA A 114 -3.85 9.60 -4.48
C ALA A 114 -2.50 9.00 -4.06
N VAL A 115 -2.37 7.67 -3.95
CA VAL A 115 -1.09 7.01 -3.60
C VAL A 115 0.00 7.26 -4.65
N ASP A 116 -0.38 7.52 -5.90
CA ASP A 116 0.58 7.85 -6.96
C ASP A 116 1.04 9.32 -6.93
N LYS A 117 0.34 10.18 -6.19
CA LYS A 117 0.67 11.60 -6.05
C LYS A 117 1.70 11.89 -4.97
N ASP A 118 2.50 10.91 -4.54
CA ASP A 118 3.66 11.12 -3.68
C ASP A 118 4.81 11.81 -4.45
N ASP A 119 4.56 13.03 -4.92
CA ASP A 119 5.36 14.15 -4.45
C ASP A 119 4.72 14.54 -3.11
N ALA A 120 5.50 14.73 -2.04
CA ALA A 120 5.04 14.87 -0.63
C ALA A 120 3.85 15.82 -0.32
N THR A 121 3.36 16.56 -1.31
CA THR A 121 2.16 17.40 -1.34
C THR A 121 0.84 16.67 -1.56
N GLY A 122 0.79 15.53 -2.27
CA GLY A 122 -0.47 14.95 -2.77
C GLY A 122 -1.32 14.23 -1.73
N THR A 123 -0.67 13.41 -0.91
CA THR A 123 -1.31 12.62 0.17
C THR A 123 -1.79 13.49 1.32
N GLU A 124 -1.03 14.52 1.70
CA GLU A 124 -1.43 15.49 2.72
C GLU A 124 -2.57 16.40 2.26
N ALA A 125 -2.57 16.80 0.98
CA ALA A 125 -3.70 17.53 0.40
C ALA A 125 -4.99 16.70 0.41
N ALA A 126 -4.91 15.40 0.08
CA ALA A 126 -6.08 14.51 0.12
C ALA A 126 -6.63 14.32 1.54
N LYS A 127 -5.77 14.17 2.55
CA LYS A 127 -6.20 14.10 3.97
C LYS A 127 -6.87 15.40 4.41
N SER A 128 -6.31 16.55 4.03
CA SER A 128 -6.88 17.86 4.34
C SER A 128 -8.26 18.05 3.71
N MET A 129 -8.44 17.66 2.45
CA MET A 129 -9.74 17.73 1.76
C MET A 129 -10.79 16.82 2.41
N LEU A 130 -10.40 15.61 2.82
CA LEU A 130 -11.31 14.70 3.54
C LEU A 130 -11.65 15.23 4.94
N GLY A 131 -10.70 15.85 5.64
CA GLY A 131 -10.96 16.53 6.92
C GLY A 131 -11.94 17.69 6.77
N GLN A 132 -11.79 18.50 5.72
CA GLN A 132 -12.72 19.59 5.40
C GLN A 132 -14.12 19.08 5.07
N LEU A 133 -14.23 17.98 4.30
CA LEU A 133 -15.53 17.37 3.98
C LEU A 133 -16.21 16.79 5.23
N ALA A 134 -15.45 16.10 6.09
CA ALA A 134 -15.97 15.57 7.35
C ALA A 134 -16.44 16.70 8.29
N ALA A 135 -15.70 17.81 8.34
CA ALA A 135 -16.11 19.00 9.09
C ALA A 135 -17.38 19.62 8.52
N ALA A 136 -17.48 19.78 7.20
CA ALA A 136 -18.67 20.33 6.54
C ALA A 136 -19.92 19.46 6.77
N LEU A 137 -19.78 18.14 6.70
CA LEU A 137 -20.87 17.20 7.02
C LEU A 137 -21.26 17.25 8.51
N GLY A 138 -20.30 17.46 9.41
CA GLY A 138 -20.57 17.62 10.85
C GLY A 138 -21.25 18.94 11.20
N VAL A 139 -20.93 20.03 10.48
CA VAL A 139 -21.60 21.33 10.61
C VAL A 139 -23.02 21.28 10.05
N ALA A 140 -23.21 20.69 8.87
CA ALA A 140 -24.56 20.53 8.30
C ALA A 140 -25.47 19.68 9.22
N ALA A 141 -24.93 18.61 9.82
CA ALA A 141 -25.68 17.80 10.79
C ALA A 141 -26.01 18.54 12.12
N ALA A 142 -25.28 19.61 12.45
CA ALA A 142 -25.56 20.45 13.62
C ALA A 142 -26.57 21.56 13.30
N GLU A 143 -26.49 22.16 12.11
CA GLU A 143 -27.44 23.16 11.60
C GLU A 143 -28.85 22.55 11.39
N ASP A 144 -28.95 21.28 10.98
CA ASP A 144 -30.23 20.56 10.88
C ASP A 144 -30.89 20.27 12.25
N VAL A 145 -30.14 20.31 13.36
CA VAL A 145 -30.66 20.12 14.75
C VAL A 145 -31.08 21.46 15.36
N GLU A 146 -30.26 22.49 15.13
CA GLU A 146 -30.64 23.89 14.88
C GLU A 146 -32.13 24.25 14.69
N GLU A 147 -32.57 23.96 13.47
CA GLU A 147 -33.80 24.47 12.85
C GLU A 147 -35.05 23.72 13.35
N VAL A 148 -34.90 22.48 13.81
CA VAL A 148 -36.01 21.66 14.34
C VAL A 148 -36.36 22.03 15.80
N ALA A 149 -35.45 22.69 16.53
CA ALA A 149 -35.71 23.14 17.90
C ALA A 149 -36.38 24.53 18.00
N GLY A 150 -36.54 25.25 16.87
CA GLY A 150 -37.01 26.64 16.81
C GLY A 150 -38.48 26.86 16.47
N ASP A 151 -39.22 25.87 15.95
CA ASP A 151 -40.62 26.02 15.51
C ASP A 151 -41.64 25.47 16.53
N GLY A 152 -41.45 25.85 17.80
CA GLY A 152 -42.19 25.30 18.94
C GLY A 152 -42.73 26.33 19.92
N SER A 153 -43.02 27.58 19.49
CA SER A 153 -43.90 28.49 20.22
C SER A 153 -44.20 29.76 19.40
N VAL A 154 -45.41 29.88 18.85
CA VAL A 154 -46.47 30.90 19.14
C VAL A 154 -47.72 30.49 18.39
#